data_AF-A0AAJ2EYS7-F1
#
_entry.id   AF-A0AAJ2EYS7-F1
#
_cell.length_a   1.000
_cell.length_b   1.000
_cell.length_c   1.000
_cell.angle_alpha   90.00
_cell.angle_beta   90.00
_cell.angle_gamma   90.00
#
_symmetry.space_group_name_H-M   'P 1'
#
loop_
_entity.id
_entity.type
_entity.pdbx_description
1 polymer ?
#
loop_
_entity_poly.entity_id
_entity_poly.type
_entity_poly.pdbx_seq_one_letter_code
_entity_poly.pdbx_strand_id
1 'polypeptide(L)' 'MLVVTPRIAGGRLAVKLHLLSPARRPVQVTQDLASFWANTYVEVKKDLKGRYPKHYWPDDPLIAEPTARAKPRGQ' A
#
# COMPACT_ATOMS: atom_id res chain seq x y z
N MET A 1 -11.84 -1.84 2.14
CA MET A 1 -10.44 -1.35 2.17
C MET A 1 -10.36 0.09 2.68
N LEU A 2 -9.31 0.46 3.43
CA LEU A 2 -9.06 1.84 3.87
C LEU A 2 -8.45 2.66 2.72
N VAL A 3 -9.30 3.30 1.93
CA VAL A 3 -8.89 4.30 0.91
C VAL A 3 -8.71 5.70 1.49
N VAL A 4 -9.23 5.93 2.70
CA VAL A 4 -9.14 7.21 3.40
C VAL A 4 -7.85 7.26 4.22
N THR A 5 -7.10 8.36 4.12
CA THR A 5 -5.96 8.59 5.02
C THR A 5 -6.46 8.60 6.47
N PRO A 6 -5.91 7.76 7.36
CA PRO A 6 -6.25 7.80 8.77
C PRO A 6 -6.01 9.19 9.37
N ARG A 7 -6.95 9.64 10.21
CA ARG A 7 -6.88 10.94 10.88
C ARG A 7 -6.92 10.76 12.38
N ILE A 8 -6.15 11.59 13.09
CA ILE A 8 -6.06 11.64 14.56
C ILE A 8 -6.63 12.97 15.09
N ALA A 9 -6.60 13.15 16.40
CA ALA A 9 -7.15 14.32 17.10
C ALA A 9 -8.65 14.54 16.79
N GLY A 10 -9.43 13.45 16.74
CA GLY A 10 -10.86 13.51 16.39
C GLY A 10 -11.09 13.88 14.92
N GLY A 11 -10.26 13.37 14.00
CA GLY A 11 -10.41 13.62 12.57
C GLY A 11 -9.76 14.91 12.07
N ARG A 12 -9.13 15.71 12.93
CA ARG A 12 -8.57 17.01 12.54
C ARG A 12 -7.25 16.89 11.78
N LEU A 13 -6.38 15.96 12.16
CA LEU A 13 -5.03 15.86 11.61
C LEU A 13 -4.83 14.56 10.82
N ALA A 14 -4.44 14.68 9.55
CA ALA A 14 -4.11 13.52 8.71
C ALA A 14 -2.72 12.95 9.05
N VAL A 15 -2.64 11.63 9.19
CA VAL A 15 -1.38 10.95 9.50
C VAL A 15 -0.48 10.89 8.26
N LYS A 16 0.79 11.23 8.43
CA LYS A 16 1.83 10.98 7.41
C LYS A 16 2.24 9.53 7.46
N LEU A 17 1.95 8.80 6.39
CA LEU A 17 2.24 7.39 6.24
C LEU A 17 3.57 7.22 5.51
N HIS A 18 4.46 6.40 6.08
CA HIS A 18 5.60 5.84 5.38
C HIS A 18 5.19 4.45 4.89
N LEU A 19 4.92 4.33 3.60
CA LEU A 19 4.62 3.05 2.96
C LEU A 19 5.94 2.33 2.70
N LEU A 20 6.04 1.09 3.16
CA LEU A 20 7.30 0.35 3.21
C LEU A 20 7.29 -0.85 2.26
N SER A 21 8.46 -1.19 1.73
CA SER A 21 8.70 -2.47 1.08
C SER A 21 8.78 -3.62 2.09
N PRO A 22 8.79 -4.89 1.63
CA PRO A 22 9.02 -6.04 2.51
C PRO A 22 10.31 -5.97 3.33
N ALA A 23 11.35 -5.27 2.83
CA ALA A 23 12.60 -5.06 3.55
C ALA A 23 12.54 -3.89 4.55
N ARG A 24 11.35 -3.37 4.88
CA ARG A 24 11.12 -2.22 5.78
C ARG A 24 11.77 -0.91 5.31
N ARG A 25 12.02 -0.78 4.00
CA ARG A 25 12.53 0.46 3.40
C ARG A 25 11.37 1.32 2.90
N PRO A 26 11.33 2.63 3.16
CA PRO A 26 10.31 3.51 2.61
C PRO A 26 10.31 3.49 1.08
N VAL A 27 9.13 3.31 0.49
CA VAL A 27 8.91 3.40 -0.97
C VAL A 27 8.08 4.61 -1.34
N GLN A 28 7.23 5.07 -0.43
CA GLN A 28 6.46 6.31 -0.58
C GLN A 28 6.18 6.90 0.80
N VAL A 29 6.22 8.23 0.90
CA VAL A 29 5.73 8.97 2.05
C VAL A 29 4.54 9.82 1.60
N THR A 30 3.38 9.70 2.27
CA THR A 30 2.15 10.40 1.84
C THR A 30 1.24 10.75 3.02
N GLN A 31 0.47 11.83 2.88
CA GLN A 31 -0.72 12.15 3.71
C GLN A 31 -2.03 12.00 2.92
N ASP A 32 -1.94 11.52 1.67
CA ASP A 32 -3.06 11.23 0.79
C ASP A 32 -2.94 9.78 0.29
N LEU A 33 -3.60 8.88 1.02
CA LEU A 33 -3.60 7.46 0.72
C LEU A 33 -4.44 7.14 -0.52
N ALA A 34 -5.48 7.94 -0.81
CA ALA A 34 -6.33 7.75 -1.99
C ALA A 34 -5.53 8.02 -3.27
N SER A 35 -4.83 9.16 -3.33
CA SER A 35 -3.97 9.50 -4.47
C SER A 35 -2.84 8.52 -4.68
N PHE A 36 -2.28 7.95 -3.59
CA PHE A 36 -1.28 6.89 -3.70
C PHE A 36 -1.82 5.68 -4.47
N TRP A 37 -2.99 5.17 -4.09
CA TRP A 37 -3.59 4.01 -4.74
C TRP A 37 -3.98 4.28 -6.19
N ALA A 38 -4.52 5.47 -6.48
CA ALA A 38 -4.96 5.84 -7.83
C ALA A 38 -3.81 6.04 -8.82
N ASN A 39 -2.69 6.63 -8.37
CA ASN A 39 -1.67 7.15 -9.30
C ASN A 39 -0.29 6.53 -9.10
N THR A 40 0.14 6.33 -7.86
CA THR A 40 1.54 5.98 -7.54
C THR A 40 1.75 4.48 -7.38
N TYR A 41 0.72 3.74 -6.92
CA TYR A 41 0.82 2.32 -6.64
C TYR A 41 1.27 1.50 -7.85
N VAL A 42 0.80 1.83 -9.05
CA VAL A 42 1.13 1.08 -10.27
C VAL A 42 2.64 1.08 -10.55
N GLU A 43 3.29 2.23 -10.39
CA GLU A 43 4.74 2.35 -10.58
C GLU A 43 5.52 1.65 -9.47
N VAL A 44 5.10 1.82 -8.21
CA VAL A 44 5.68 1.10 -7.06
C VAL A 44 5.55 -0.41 -7.25
N LYS A 45 4.41 -0.89 -7.73
CA LYS A 45 4.17 -2.31 -8.01
C LYS A 45 5.11 -2.84 -9.08
N LYS A 46 5.31 -2.14 -10.20
CA LYS A 46 6.21 -2.60 -11.28
C LYS A 46 7.62 -2.84 -10.73
N ASP A 47 8.12 -1.89 -9.96
CA ASP A 47 9.44 -1.96 -9.35
C ASP A 47 9.55 -3.05 -8.26
N LEU A 48 8.60 -3.10 -7.33
CA LEU A 48 8.64 -4.05 -6.23
C LEU A 48 8.33 -5.49 -6.66
N LYS A 49 7.50 -5.70 -7.69
CA LYS A 49 7.20 -7.04 -8.22
C LYS A 49 8.46 -7.72 -8.75
N GLY A 50 9.35 -6.97 -9.42
CA GLY A 50 10.64 -7.50 -9.88
C GLY A 50 11.58 -7.88 -8.73
N ARG A 51 11.65 -7.03 -7.69
CA ARG A 51 12.53 -7.26 -6.53
C ARG A 51 12.00 -8.31 -5.54
N TYR A 52 10.67 -8.43 -5.43
CA TYR A 52 9.97 -9.27 -4.46
C TYR A 52 8.88 -10.11 -5.15
N PRO A 53 9.24 -11.06 -6.03
CA PRO A 53 8.28 -11.82 -6.84
C PRO A 53 7.38 -12.76 -6.03
N LYS A 54 7.79 -13.12 -4.81
CA LYS A 54 7.00 -13.99 -3.91
C LYS A 54 5.90 -13.25 -3.14
N HIS A 55 5.85 -11.91 -3.21
CA HIS A 55 4.84 -11.10 -2.54
C HIS A 55 3.61 -10.89 -3.42
N TYR A 56 2.45 -10.75 -2.76
CA TYR A 56 1.19 -10.46 -3.41
C TYR A 56 1.11 -8.98 -3.80
N TRP A 57 1.02 -8.74 -5.10
CA TRP A 57 0.90 -7.41 -5.70
C TRP A 57 -0.37 -7.34 -6.54
N PRO A 58 -1.54 -7.03 -5.95
CA PRO A 58 -2.82 -7.06 -6.64
C PRO A 58 -2.84 -6.16 -7.88
N ASP A 59 -3.58 -6.57 -8.91
CA ASP A 59 -3.84 -5.74 -10.10
C ASP A 59 -4.78 -4.60 -9.77
N ASP A 60 -5.85 -4.88 -9.03
CA ASP A 60 -6.68 -3.85 -8.42
C ASP A 60 -6.41 -3.81 -6.91
N PRO A 61 -5.65 -2.82 -6.43
CA PRO A 61 -5.39 -2.70 -5.01
C PRO A 61 -6.66 -2.38 -4.22
N LEU A 62 -7.64 -1.67 -4.78
CA LEU A 62 -8.79 -1.11 -4.05
C LEU A 62 -9.78 -2.17 -3.54
N ILE A 63 -9.83 -3.31 -4.22
CA ILE A 63 -10.68 -4.46 -3.89
C ILE A 63 -9.89 -5.64 -3.31
N ALA A 64 -8.56 -5.51 -3.19
CA ALA A 64 -7.72 -6.59 -2.71
C ALA A 64 -7.98 -6.89 -1.23
N GLU A 65 -8.13 -8.17 -0.90
CA GLU A 65 -8.26 -8.62 0.48
C GLU A 65 -6.95 -8.38 1.25
N PRO A 66 -6.97 -7.63 2.37
CA PRO A 66 -5.78 -7.40 3.19
C PRO A 66 -5.21 -8.72 3.74
N THR A 67 -3.91 -8.94 3.57
CA THR A 67 -3.22 -10.12 4.09
C THR A 67 -1.86 -9.75 4.66
N ALA A 68 -1.49 -10.38 5.77
CA ALA A 68 -0.14 -10.27 6.34
C ALA A 68 0.85 -11.30 5.72
N ARG A 69 0.38 -12.14 4.79
CA ARG A 69 1.18 -13.21 4.18
C ARG A 69 1.74 -12.74 2.84
N ALA A 70 2.94 -13.24 2.49
CA ALA A 70 3.52 -13.00 1.17
C ALA A 70 2.63 -13.56 0.02
N LYS A 71 1.89 -14.65 0.26
CA LYS A 71 0.91 -15.22 -0.69
C LYS A 71 -0.44 -15.47 0.01
N PRO A 72 -1.60 -15.09 -0.58
CA PRO A 72 -2.92 -15.43 -0.04
C PRO A 72 -3.16 -16.95 -0.09
N ARG A 73 -4.05 -17.47 0.75
CA ARG A 73 -4.48 -18.87 0.70
C ARG A 73 -5.38 -19.06 -0.53
N GLY A 74 -5.08 -20.02 -1.41
CA GLY A 74 -5.90 -20.36 -2.58
C GLY A 74 -5.49 -19.73 -3.91
N GLN A 75 -4.33 -19.06 -3.97
CA GLN A 75 -3.64 -18.64 -5.20
C GLN A 75 -2.28 -19.33 -5.29
#